data_AF-A0A662RU31-F1
#
_entry.id   AF-A0A662RU31-F1
#
_cell.length_a   1.000
_cell.length_b   1.000
_cell.length_c   1.000
_cell.angle_alpha   90.00
_cell.angle_beta   90.00
_cell.angle_gamma   90.00
#
_symmetry.space_group_name_H-M   'P 1'
#
loop_
_entity.id
_entity.type
_entity.pdbx_description
1 polymer ?
#
loop_
_entity_poly.entity_id
_entity_poly.type
_entity_poly.pdbx_seq_one_letter_code
_entity_poly.pdbx_strand_id
1 'polypeptide(L)'
;MRCMTVRVVVTEHVERKSVFRFLFPFVLGAIVLLFFIFFADASTQLKYAQMALLYYTPMIGVSIAIPIGLEILKIHPVALVCFLLFLDCELSIFVVLNFDMAKILPYIGAVFERMESSGRRAMEKYKWVKRFGFIGLVSFVMIPCPWTGSGVGSVIGRMMGFPSFVTFIAVFTGSLLRLVLITLVSLGILHILL
;
A
#
# COMPACT_ATOMS: atom_id res chain seq x y z
N MET A 1 -15.67 -38.94 18.46
CA MET A 1 -14.66 -38.94 17.37
C MET A 1 -15.03 -38.09 16.15
N ARG A 2 -16.30 -37.75 15.87
CA ARG A 2 -16.69 -36.88 14.72
C ARG A 2 -16.37 -35.37 14.86
N CYS A 3 -16.09 -34.87 16.06
CA CYS A 3 -15.84 -33.42 16.29
C CYS A 3 -14.43 -32.97 15.88
N MET A 4 -13.47 -33.90 15.87
CA MET A 4 -12.06 -33.59 15.59
C MET A 4 -11.80 -33.43 14.08
N THR A 5 -12.48 -34.21 13.24
CA THR A 5 -12.32 -34.18 11.77
C THR A 5 -12.85 -32.89 11.14
N VAL A 6 -13.89 -32.27 11.72
CA VAL A 6 -14.46 -31.00 11.20
C VAL A 6 -13.52 -29.82 11.48
N ARG A 7 -12.83 -29.81 12.63
CA ARG A 7 -11.82 -28.78 12.94
C ARG A 7 -10.67 -28.79 11.94
N VAL A 8 -10.17 -29.99 11.58
CA VAL A 8 -9.01 -30.15 10.68
C VAL A 8 -9.32 -29.65 9.26
N VAL A 9 -10.50 -29.96 8.72
CA VAL A 9 -10.91 -29.53 7.36
C VAL A 9 -11.16 -28.01 7.30
N VAL A 10 -11.71 -27.42 8.37
CA VAL A 10 -11.89 -25.95 8.45
C VAL A 10 -10.54 -25.24 8.57
N THR A 11 -9.58 -25.78 9.34
CA THR A 11 -8.23 -25.23 9.41
C THR A 11 -7.50 -25.30 8.06
N GLU A 12 -7.58 -26.40 7.31
CA GLU A 12 -6.93 -26.51 5.99
C GLU A 12 -7.50 -25.53 4.94
N HIS A 13 -8.82 -25.30 4.93
CA HIS A 13 -9.45 -24.36 4.00
C HIS A 13 -9.16 -22.88 4.34
N VAL A 14 -9.01 -22.58 5.63
CA VAL A 14 -8.61 -21.25 6.12
C VAL A 14 -7.12 -21.01 5.82
N GLU A 15 -6.26 -21.99 6.07
CA GLU A 15 -4.82 -21.97 5.76
C GLU A 15 -4.55 -21.73 4.27
N ARG A 16 -5.21 -22.48 3.36
CA ARG A 16 -4.99 -22.36 1.91
C ARG A 16 -5.41 -20.99 1.34
N LYS A 17 -6.49 -20.39 1.85
CA LYS A 17 -6.89 -19.01 1.49
C LYS A 17 -5.94 -17.97 2.08
N SER A 18 -5.33 -18.25 3.22
CA SER A 18 -4.38 -17.36 3.88
C SER A 18 -3.03 -17.29 3.14
N VAL A 19 -2.50 -18.45 2.73
CA VAL A 19 -1.24 -18.54 1.99
C VAL A 19 -1.34 -17.84 0.63
N PHE A 20 -2.46 -18.00 -0.09
CA PHE A 20 -2.65 -17.33 -1.38
C PHE A 20 -2.68 -15.80 -1.24
N ARG A 21 -3.37 -15.28 -0.22
CA ARG A 21 -3.45 -13.84 0.06
C ARG A 21 -2.10 -13.24 0.45
N PHE A 22 -1.28 -14.03 1.16
CA PHE A 22 0.07 -13.63 1.54
C PHE A 22 1.02 -13.63 0.33
N LEU A 23 0.97 -14.66 -0.51
CA LEU A 23 1.87 -14.81 -1.66
C LEU A 23 1.50 -13.92 -2.85
N PHE A 24 0.22 -13.54 -2.99
CA PHE A 24 -0.26 -12.78 -4.15
C PHE A 24 0.53 -11.49 -4.45
N PRO A 25 0.84 -10.61 -3.48
CA PRO A 25 1.67 -9.42 -3.73
C PRO A 25 3.07 -9.78 -4.23
N PHE A 26 3.72 -10.78 -3.65
CA PHE A 26 5.05 -11.20 -4.07
C PHE A 26 5.07 -11.82 -5.47
N VAL A 27 4.01 -12.56 -5.84
CA VAL A 27 3.86 -13.08 -7.20
C VAL A 27 3.70 -11.92 -8.19
N LEU A 28 2.92 -10.90 -7.84
CA LEU A 28 2.75 -9.70 -8.66
C LEU A 28 4.09 -8.96 -8.85
N GLY A 29 4.84 -8.74 -7.76
CA GLY A 29 6.18 -8.16 -7.79
C GLY A 29 7.16 -8.98 -8.63
N ALA A 30 7.15 -10.31 -8.49
CA ALA A 30 8.00 -11.20 -9.27
C ALA A 30 7.68 -11.15 -10.77
N ILE A 31 6.41 -11.07 -11.17
CA ILE A 31 6.00 -10.93 -12.58
C ILE A 31 6.55 -9.64 -13.17
N VAL A 32 6.43 -8.51 -12.46
CA VAL A 32 6.96 -7.23 -12.91
C VAL A 32 8.48 -7.25 -12.99
N LEU A 33 9.15 -7.85 -12.00
CA LEU A 33 10.61 -8.03 -12.02
C LEU A 33 11.07 -8.85 -13.23
N LEU A 34 10.41 -9.98 -13.52
CA LEU A 34 10.69 -10.78 -14.71
C LEU A 34 10.45 -9.98 -16.00
N PHE A 35 9.37 -9.21 -16.07
CA PHE A 35 9.12 -8.33 -17.22
C PHE A 35 10.28 -7.35 -17.45
N PHE A 36 10.78 -6.69 -16.41
CA PHE A 36 11.95 -5.81 -16.53
C PHE A 36 13.21 -6.57 -16.96
N ILE A 37 13.44 -7.77 -16.43
CA ILE A 37 14.61 -8.60 -16.79
C ILE A 37 14.60 -8.98 -18.28
N PHE A 38 13.46 -9.36 -18.83
CA PHE A 38 13.35 -9.84 -20.20
C PHE A 38 13.15 -8.75 -21.25
N PHE A 39 12.50 -7.62 -20.89
CA PHE A 39 12.07 -6.62 -21.86
C PHE A 39 12.73 -5.24 -21.71
N ALA A 40 13.42 -4.97 -20.61
CA ALA A 40 14.12 -3.70 -20.41
C ALA A 40 15.63 -3.86 -20.57
N ASP A 41 16.30 -2.81 -21.05
CA ASP A 41 17.77 -2.77 -21.10
C ASP A 41 18.39 -2.67 -19.70
N ALA A 42 19.66 -3.03 -19.58
CA ALA A 42 20.37 -3.05 -18.29
C ALA A 42 20.38 -1.69 -17.57
N SER A 43 20.39 -0.58 -18.31
CA SER A 43 20.37 0.76 -17.72
C SER A 43 19.00 1.06 -17.10
N THR A 44 17.92 0.70 -17.80
CA THR A 44 16.55 0.83 -17.31
C THR A 44 16.31 -0.06 -16.10
N GLN A 45 16.76 -1.32 -16.14
CA GLN A 45 16.67 -2.24 -15.00
C GLN A 45 17.32 -1.65 -13.74
N LEU A 46 18.54 -1.10 -13.87
CA LEU A 46 19.25 -0.50 -12.74
C LEU A 46 18.51 0.71 -12.16
N LYS A 47 17.98 1.59 -13.01
CA LYS A 47 17.22 2.78 -12.58
C LYS A 47 16.01 2.40 -11.73
N TYR A 48 15.20 1.44 -12.19
CA TYR A 48 14.01 1.03 -11.47
C TYR A 48 14.31 0.18 -10.23
N ALA A 49 15.39 -0.61 -10.25
CA ALA A 49 15.86 -1.32 -9.05
C ALA A 49 16.31 -0.34 -7.95
N GLN A 50 17.03 0.73 -8.30
CA GLN A 50 17.39 1.80 -7.38
C GLN A 50 16.15 2.48 -6.80
N MET A 51 15.15 2.78 -7.64
CA MET A 51 13.89 3.38 -7.19
C MET A 51 13.12 2.48 -6.22
N ALA A 52 13.07 1.17 -6.47
CA ALA A 52 12.47 0.21 -5.54
C ALA A 52 13.20 0.18 -4.20
N LEU A 53 14.53 0.16 -4.21
CA LEU A 53 15.34 0.17 -2.99
C LEU A 53 15.10 1.44 -2.18
N LEU A 54 15.12 2.61 -2.83
CA LEU A 54 14.81 3.89 -2.21
C LEU A 54 13.39 3.92 -1.62
N TYR A 55 12.40 3.41 -2.33
CA TYR A 55 11.02 3.37 -1.86
C TYR A 55 10.88 2.61 -0.53
N TYR A 56 11.53 1.44 -0.41
CA TYR A 56 11.44 0.61 0.81
C TYR A 56 12.31 1.10 1.97
N THR A 57 13.07 2.17 1.79
CA THR A 57 13.83 2.75 2.91
C THR A 57 12.91 3.55 3.85
N PRO A 58 12.77 3.18 5.14
CA PRO A 58 11.73 3.70 6.05
C PRO A 58 11.77 5.20 6.34
N MET A 59 12.92 5.84 6.15
CA MET A 59 13.12 7.25 6.51
C MET A 59 13.12 8.21 5.31
N ILE A 60 13.36 7.70 4.10
CA ILE A 60 13.67 8.50 2.91
C ILE A 60 12.46 8.55 1.97
N GLY A 61 11.72 7.43 1.86
CA GLY A 61 10.41 7.35 1.22
C GLY A 61 10.31 7.89 -0.22
N VAL A 62 9.07 8.10 -0.66
CA VAL A 62 8.71 8.62 -2.00
C VAL A 62 9.11 10.08 -2.20
N SER A 63 9.11 10.88 -1.13
CA SER A 63 9.39 12.30 -1.19
C SER A 63 10.80 12.61 -1.71
N ILE A 64 11.76 11.72 -1.47
CA ILE A 64 13.13 11.82 -2.00
C ILE A 64 13.31 10.99 -3.27
N ALA A 65 12.62 9.85 -3.39
CA ALA A 65 12.70 9.01 -4.58
C ALA A 65 12.27 9.74 -5.88
N ILE A 66 11.25 10.59 -5.82
CA ILE A 66 10.78 11.34 -7.00
C ILE A 66 11.83 12.34 -7.52
N PRO A 67 12.35 13.28 -6.70
CA PRO A 67 13.43 14.16 -7.14
C PRO A 67 14.62 13.39 -7.72
N ILE A 68 15.09 12.34 -7.05
CA ILE A 68 16.21 11.53 -7.55
C ILE A 68 15.89 10.86 -8.89
N GLY A 69 14.69 10.28 -9.01
CA GLY A 69 14.25 9.62 -10.24
C GLY A 69 14.16 10.58 -11.43
N LEU A 70 13.68 11.80 -11.21
CA LEU A 70 13.54 12.82 -12.25
C LEU A 70 14.88 13.51 -12.57
N GLU A 71 15.63 13.91 -11.54
CA GLU A 71 16.78 14.80 -11.69
C GLU A 71 18.08 14.05 -11.95
N ILE A 72 18.32 12.94 -11.25
CA ILE A 72 19.59 12.19 -11.32
C ILE A 72 19.45 11.06 -12.34
N LEU A 73 18.39 10.26 -12.25
CA LEU A 73 18.21 9.09 -13.12
C LEU A 73 17.54 9.42 -14.46
N LYS A 74 17.01 10.65 -14.59
CA LYS A 74 16.33 11.16 -15.79
C LYS A 74 15.23 10.21 -16.28
N ILE A 75 14.45 9.65 -15.36
CA ILE A 75 13.32 8.78 -15.68
C ILE A 75 12.15 9.67 -16.14
N HIS A 76 11.43 9.23 -17.17
CA HIS A 76 10.24 9.94 -17.63
C HIS A 76 9.20 10.07 -16.49
N PRO A 77 8.63 11.26 -16.21
CA PRO A 77 7.81 11.50 -15.02
C PRO A 77 6.63 10.54 -14.88
N VAL A 78 5.91 10.28 -15.98
CA VAL A 78 4.76 9.37 -15.98
C VAL A 78 5.19 7.94 -15.64
N ALA A 79 6.31 7.48 -16.19
CA ALA A 79 6.80 6.13 -15.96
C ALA A 79 7.27 5.95 -14.50
N LEU A 80 7.87 6.98 -13.92
CA LEU A 80 8.23 7.01 -12.50
C LEU A 80 7.00 6.95 -11.59
N VAL A 81 5.98 7.78 -11.86
CA VAL A 81 4.72 7.78 -11.10
C VAL A 81 4.03 6.42 -11.19
N CYS A 82 3.92 5.83 -12.38
CA CYS A 82 3.33 4.50 -12.55
C CYS A 82 4.07 3.43 -11.76
N PHE A 83 5.40 3.46 -11.76
CA PHE A 83 6.21 2.49 -11.02
C PHE A 83 6.07 2.65 -9.50
N LEU A 84 6.16 3.88 -8.98
CA LEU A 84 6.00 4.12 -7.54
C LEU A 84 4.57 3.84 -7.07
N LEU A 85 3.56 4.11 -7.91
CA LEU A 85 2.17 3.75 -7.63
C LEU A 85 2.00 2.24 -7.59
N PHE A 86 2.68 1.50 -8.46
CA PHE A 86 2.69 0.04 -8.43
C PHE A 86 3.24 -0.49 -7.10
N LEU A 87 4.37 0.06 -6.61
CA LEU A 87 4.92 -0.32 -5.30
C LEU A 87 3.96 0.01 -4.15
N ASP A 88 3.29 1.16 -4.20
CA ASP A 88 2.24 1.53 -3.24
C ASP A 88 1.06 0.54 -3.27
N CYS A 89 0.66 0.08 -4.45
CA CYS A 89 -0.39 -0.93 -4.61
C CYS A 89 0.04 -2.27 -4.03
N GLU A 90 1.25 -2.73 -4.34
CA GLU A 90 1.81 -3.99 -3.84
C GLU A 90 1.85 -3.99 -2.31
N LEU A 91 2.41 -2.93 -1.71
CA LEU A 91 2.47 -2.77 -0.27
C LEU A 91 1.07 -2.67 0.35
N SER A 92 0.15 -1.91 -0.25
CA SER A 92 -1.22 -1.77 0.25
C SER A 92 -1.97 -3.09 0.21
N ILE A 93 -1.92 -3.82 -0.90
CA ILE A 93 -2.57 -5.14 -1.04
C ILE A 93 -1.99 -6.10 -0.01
N PHE A 94 -0.66 -6.12 0.15
CA PHE A 94 -0.02 -6.92 1.18
C PHE A 94 -0.56 -6.59 2.57
N VAL A 95 -0.56 -5.32 2.97
CA VAL A 95 -1.05 -4.94 4.31
C VAL A 95 -2.53 -5.26 4.47
N VAL A 96 -3.37 -4.86 3.52
CA VAL A 96 -4.83 -5.00 3.59
C VAL A 96 -5.28 -6.47 3.64
N LEU A 97 -4.61 -7.36 2.89
CA LEU A 97 -4.95 -8.78 2.86
C LEU A 97 -4.41 -9.53 4.08
N ASN A 98 -3.27 -9.11 4.63
CA ASN A 98 -2.61 -9.77 5.75
C ASN A 98 -2.95 -9.14 7.12
N PHE A 99 -3.66 -8.01 7.15
CA PHE A 99 -4.05 -7.32 8.37
C PHE A 99 -4.79 -8.21 9.37
N ASP A 100 -5.66 -9.10 8.89
CA ASP A 100 -6.42 -9.99 9.75
C ASP A 100 -5.54 -11.07 10.41
N MET A 101 -4.41 -11.42 9.79
CA MET A 101 -3.40 -12.30 10.40
C MET A 101 -2.54 -11.58 11.43
N ALA A 102 -2.28 -10.28 11.25
CA ALA A 102 -1.53 -9.48 12.22
C ALA A 102 -2.23 -9.38 13.60
N LYS A 103 -3.55 -9.63 13.64
CA LYS A 103 -4.36 -9.67 14.88
C LYS A 103 -4.13 -10.91 15.74
N ILE A 104 -3.41 -11.92 15.25
CA ILE A 104 -3.10 -13.15 16.00
C ILE A 104 -2.16 -12.86 17.19
N LEU A 105 -1.52 -11.69 17.24
CA LEU A 105 -0.70 -11.28 18.39
C LEU A 105 -1.59 -11.02 19.63
N PRO A 106 -1.49 -11.83 20.71
CA PRO A 106 -2.47 -11.84 21.80
C PRO A 106 -2.57 -10.53 22.60
N TYR A 107 -1.55 -9.67 22.53
CA TYR A 107 -1.53 -8.37 23.22
C TYR A 107 -2.11 -7.22 22.39
N ILE A 108 -2.09 -7.34 21.06
CA ILE A 108 -2.46 -6.26 20.11
C ILE A 108 -3.82 -6.55 19.46
N GLY A 109 -4.14 -7.83 19.24
CA GLY A 109 -5.36 -8.28 18.57
C GLY A 109 -6.64 -7.73 19.20
N ALA A 110 -6.77 -7.78 20.54
CA ALA A 110 -7.97 -7.32 21.24
C ALA A 110 -8.25 -5.82 21.07
N VAL A 111 -7.20 -4.99 21.01
CA VAL A 111 -7.33 -3.54 20.76
C VAL A 111 -7.78 -3.29 19.33
N PHE A 112 -7.14 -3.97 18.37
CA PHE A 112 -7.46 -3.86 16.94
C PHE A 112 -8.89 -4.31 16.64
N GLU A 113 -9.34 -5.44 17.23
CA GLU A 113 -10.72 -5.91 17.09
C GLU A 113 -11.74 -4.95 17.70
N ARG A 114 -11.42 -4.36 18.86
CA ARG A 114 -12.30 -3.37 19.49
C ARG A 114 -12.39 -2.09 18.67
N MET A 115 -11.28 -1.62 18.09
CA MET A 115 -11.26 -0.45 17.22
C MET A 115 -12.01 -0.71 15.91
N GLU A 116 -11.78 -1.85 15.28
CA GLU A 116 -12.46 -2.23 14.04
C GLU A 116 -13.97 -2.37 14.26
N SER A 117 -14.38 -3.09 15.31
CA SER A 117 -15.80 -3.31 15.61
C SER A 117 -16.53 -2.02 15.97
N SER A 118 -15.88 -1.12 16.72
CA SER A 118 -16.41 0.22 17.02
C SER A 118 -16.52 1.08 15.76
N GLY A 119 -15.51 1.07 14.90
CA GLY A 119 -15.51 1.76 13.62
C GLY A 119 -16.62 1.25 12.69
N ARG A 120 -16.78 -0.06 12.58
CA ARG A 120 -17.85 -0.70 11.80
C ARG A 120 -19.24 -0.32 12.30
N ARG A 121 -19.48 -0.36 13.62
CA ARG A 121 -20.75 0.08 14.23
C ARG A 121 -21.02 1.55 13.96
N ALA A 122 -20.01 2.42 14.06
CA ALA A 122 -20.15 3.84 13.77
C ALA A 122 -20.50 4.08 12.28
N MET A 123 -19.90 3.32 11.38
CA MET A 123 -20.16 3.39 9.93
C MET A 123 -21.55 2.89 9.54
N GLU A 124 -22.05 1.85 10.22
CA GLU A 124 -23.41 1.32 10.03
C GLU A 124 -24.46 2.30 10.56
N LYS A 125 -24.18 2.95 11.70
CA LYS A 125 -25.09 3.91 12.33
C LYS A 125 -25.13 5.26 11.60
N TYR A 126 -24.01 5.71 11.05
CA TYR A 126 -23.87 7.06 10.50
C TYR A 126 -23.22 7.07 9.11
N LYS A 127 -24.03 7.27 8.05
CA LYS A 127 -23.54 7.35 6.67
C LYS A 127 -22.52 8.49 6.43
N TRP A 128 -22.56 9.56 7.23
CA TRP A 128 -21.59 10.65 7.14
C TRP A 128 -20.19 10.21 7.59
N VAL A 129 -20.09 9.41 8.66
CA VAL A 129 -18.82 8.87 9.16
C VAL A 129 -18.11 8.06 8.08
N LYS A 130 -18.87 7.30 7.26
CA LYS A 130 -18.32 6.56 6.13
C LYS A 130 -17.70 7.47 5.06
N ARG A 131 -18.36 8.57 4.72
CA ARG A 131 -17.85 9.52 3.70
C ARG A 131 -16.67 10.33 4.22
N PHE A 132 -16.78 10.92 5.40
CA PHE A 132 -15.71 11.71 6.01
C PHE A 132 -14.51 10.85 6.39
N GLY A 133 -14.72 9.60 6.83
CA GLY A 133 -13.63 8.67 7.09
C GLY A 133 -12.86 8.28 5.81
N PHE A 134 -13.57 8.07 4.69
CA PHE A 134 -12.92 7.80 3.41
C PHE A 134 -12.11 9.00 2.93
N ILE A 135 -12.70 10.20 2.94
CA ILE A 135 -12.00 11.44 2.56
C ILE A 135 -10.81 11.68 3.48
N GLY A 136 -10.97 11.53 4.79
CA GLY A 136 -9.89 11.67 5.75
C GLY A 136 -8.74 10.70 5.50
N LEU A 137 -9.04 9.45 5.14
CA LEU A 137 -8.03 8.46 4.79
C LEU A 137 -7.30 8.82 3.48
N VAL A 138 -8.02 9.23 2.44
CA VAL A 138 -7.42 9.71 1.19
C VAL A 138 -6.50 10.90 1.45
N SER A 139 -6.98 11.90 2.19
CA SER A 139 -6.20 13.09 2.54
C SER A 139 -4.96 12.74 3.37
N PHE A 140 -5.08 11.82 4.33
CA PHE A 140 -3.95 11.35 5.12
C PHE A 140 -2.85 10.71 4.26
N VAL A 141 -3.24 9.85 3.31
CA VAL A 141 -2.28 9.20 2.40
C VAL A 141 -1.72 10.18 1.37
N MET A 142 -2.51 11.19 0.98
CA MET A 142 -2.12 12.22 0.02
C MET A 142 -0.98 13.13 0.53
N ILE A 143 -0.96 13.42 1.84
CA ILE A 143 0.03 14.32 2.42
C ILE A 143 1.44 13.69 2.29
N PRO A 144 2.46 14.40 1.77
CA PRO A 144 3.80 13.86 1.55
C PRO A 144 4.67 13.86 2.82
N CYS A 145 4.23 13.20 3.88
CA CYS A 145 4.99 13.04 5.13
C CYS A 145 5.72 11.68 5.19
N PRO A 146 6.89 11.57 5.86
CA PRO A 146 7.65 10.31 5.94
C PRO A 146 6.87 9.13 6.55
N TRP A 147 5.90 9.42 7.42
CA TRP A 147 5.07 8.41 8.10
C TRP A 147 3.71 8.18 7.44
N THR A 148 3.40 8.89 6.37
CA THR A 148 2.19 8.67 5.57
C THR A 148 2.49 7.78 4.37
N GLY A 149 1.45 7.31 3.70
CA GLY A 149 1.58 6.48 2.51
C GLY A 149 0.78 5.19 2.57
N SER A 150 1.06 4.30 1.63
CA SER A 150 0.23 3.11 1.40
C SER A 150 0.27 2.11 2.53
N GLY A 151 1.43 1.86 3.15
CA GLY A 151 1.56 0.96 4.29
C GLY A 151 0.74 1.42 5.49
N VAL A 152 1.07 2.59 6.05
CA VAL A 152 0.39 3.16 7.23
C VAL A 152 -1.08 3.46 6.96
N GLY A 153 -1.41 4.02 5.80
CA GLY A 153 -2.79 4.26 5.39
C GLY A 153 -3.62 2.98 5.31
N SER A 154 -3.02 1.88 4.83
CA SER A 154 -3.70 0.58 4.79
C SER A 154 -4.00 0.05 6.19
N VAL A 155 -3.06 0.18 7.13
CA VAL A 155 -3.28 -0.19 8.54
C VAL A 155 -4.40 0.65 9.14
N ILE A 156 -4.33 1.98 9.02
CA ILE A 156 -5.33 2.91 9.57
C ILE A 156 -6.71 2.63 9.00
N GLY A 157 -6.82 2.47 7.67
CA GLY A 157 -8.11 2.21 7.04
C GLY A 157 -8.76 0.92 7.52
N ARG A 158 -7.97 -0.14 7.76
CA ARG A 158 -8.48 -1.39 8.35
C ARG A 158 -8.86 -1.22 9.83
N MET A 159 -8.09 -0.45 10.60
CA MET A 159 -8.43 -0.11 12.00
C MET A 159 -9.74 0.68 12.12
N MET A 160 -10.05 1.53 11.12
CA MET A 160 -11.32 2.25 11.04
C MET A 160 -12.52 1.36 10.71
N GLY A 161 -12.30 0.06 10.43
CA GLY A 161 -13.36 -0.87 10.05
C GLY A 161 -13.76 -0.82 8.59
N PHE A 162 -12.97 -0.18 7.72
CA PHE A 162 -13.22 -0.26 6.28
C PHE A 162 -12.96 -1.68 5.75
N PRO A 163 -13.80 -2.17 4.81
CA PRO A 163 -13.51 -3.42 4.12
C PRO A 163 -12.26 -3.25 3.27
N SER A 164 -11.50 -4.34 3.11
CA SER A 164 -10.21 -4.38 2.41
C SER A 164 -10.19 -3.61 1.09
N PHE A 165 -11.20 -3.85 0.24
CA PHE A 165 -11.31 -3.17 -1.05
C PHE A 165 -11.48 -1.64 -0.91
N VAL A 166 -12.28 -1.16 0.05
CA VAL A 166 -12.47 0.29 0.26
C VAL A 166 -11.21 0.93 0.81
N THR A 167 -10.51 0.25 1.71
CA THR A 167 -9.19 0.71 2.20
C THR A 167 -8.20 0.83 1.06
N PHE A 168 -8.11 -0.19 0.21
CA PHE A 168 -7.22 -0.19 -0.95
C PHE A 168 -7.55 0.96 -1.92
N ILE A 169 -8.83 1.19 -2.25
CA ILE A 169 -9.22 2.30 -3.14
C ILE A 169 -8.90 3.66 -2.52
N ALA A 170 -9.10 3.84 -1.22
CA ALA A 170 -8.72 5.08 -0.54
C ALA A 170 -7.21 5.33 -0.61
N VAL A 171 -6.42 4.29 -0.31
CA VAL A 171 -4.96 4.32 -0.35
C VAL A 171 -4.46 4.58 -1.77
N PHE A 172 -4.98 3.85 -2.77
CA PHE A 172 -4.64 4.04 -4.18
C PHE A 172 -4.87 5.48 -4.63
N THR A 173 -6.06 6.03 -4.31
CA THR A 173 -6.43 7.40 -4.69
C THR A 173 -5.51 8.42 -4.01
N GLY A 174 -5.29 8.27 -2.70
CA GLY A 174 -4.38 9.16 -1.96
C GLY A 174 -2.94 9.08 -2.46
N SER A 175 -2.44 7.88 -2.73
CA SER A 175 -1.11 7.63 -3.29
C SER A 175 -0.93 8.26 -4.66
N LEU A 176 -1.90 8.09 -5.57
CA LEU A 176 -1.87 8.70 -6.89
C LEU A 176 -1.81 10.23 -6.78
N LEU A 177 -2.67 10.83 -5.96
CA LEU A 177 -2.68 12.28 -5.74
C LEU A 177 -1.35 12.77 -5.16
N ARG A 178 -0.79 12.07 -4.18
CA ARG A 178 0.51 12.37 -3.58
C ARG A 178 1.64 12.34 -4.61
N LEU A 179 1.71 11.27 -5.41
CA LEU A 179 2.76 11.09 -6.41
C LEU A 179 2.71 12.18 -7.48
N VAL A 180 1.51 12.50 -7.96
CA VAL A 180 1.30 13.61 -8.91
C VAL A 180 1.70 14.93 -8.29
N LEU A 181 1.28 15.21 -7.05
CA LEU A 181 1.60 16.47 -6.35
C LEU A 181 3.12 16.65 -6.19
N ILE A 182 3.84 15.65 -5.68
CA ILE A 182 5.30 15.73 -5.51
C ILE A 182 5.99 15.88 -6.87
N THR A 183 5.54 15.13 -7.89
CA THR A 183 6.11 15.22 -9.24
C THR A 183 5.95 16.62 -9.84
N LEU A 184 4.76 17.22 -9.72
CA LEU A 184 4.51 18.59 -10.20
C LEU A 184 5.37 19.62 -9.47
N VAL A 185 5.52 19.47 -8.14
CA VAL A 185 6.40 20.34 -7.35
C VAL A 185 7.85 20.20 -7.80
N SER A 186 8.35 18.97 -7.97
CA SER A 186 9.72 18.72 -8.45
C SER A 186 9.96 19.28 -9.85
N LEU A 187 9.01 19.14 -10.78
CA LEU A 187 9.13 19.71 -12.12
C LEU A 187 9.06 21.24 -12.12
N GLY A 188 8.23 21.83 -11.27
CA GLY A 188 8.15 23.29 -11.10
C GLY A 188 9.43 23.88 -10.54
N ILE A 189 10.04 23.23 -9.54
CA ILE A 189 11.35 23.61 -9.00
C ILE A 189 12.42 23.57 -10.10
N LEU A 190 12.38 22.54 -10.95
CA LEU A 190 13.32 22.37 -12.05
C LEU A 190 13.27 23.52 -13.06
N HIS A 191 12.08 24.03 -13.37
CA HIS A 191 11.90 25.19 -14.26
C HIS A 191 12.38 26.52 -13.64
N ILE A 192 12.44 26.63 -12.31
CA ILE A 192 12.90 27.86 -11.65
C ILE A 192 14.44 27.90 -11.55
N LEU A 193 15.10 26.73 -11.49
CA LEU A 193 16.55 26.60 -11.27
C LEU A 193 17.38 26.52 -12.56
N LEU A 194 16.77 26.20 -13.70
CA LEU A 194 17.40 26.07 -15.02
C LEU A 194 16.93 27.19 -15.95
#